data_AF-E3HGH2-F1
#
_entry.id   AF-E3HGH2-F1
#
_cell.length_a   1.000
_cell.length_b   1.000
_cell.length_c   1.000
_cell.angle_alpha   90.00
_cell.angle_beta   90.00
_cell.angle_gamma   90.00
#
_symmetry.space_group_name_H-M   'P 1'
#
loop_
_entity.id
_entity.type
_entity.pdbx_description
1 polymer ?
#
loop_
_entity_poly.entity_id
_entity_poly.type
_entity_poly.pdbx_seq_one_letter_code
_entity_poly.pdbx_strand_id
1 'polypeptide(L)'
;MDRSGFTEEQIRHALRQATLGTPISDICTRMGVSEATFHAWKVHYDGLASYELKLLNKLENECNRLERLIAILALNKVILQDTLGAKE
;
A
#
# COMPACT_ATOMS: atom_id res chain seq x y z
N MET A 1 0.22 11.65 31.84
CA MET A 1 1.20 12.24 30.91
C MET A 1 0.55 12.26 29.55
N ASP A 2 0.21 13.45 29.07
CA ASP A 2 -0.40 13.61 27.75
C ASP A 2 0.43 12.87 26.70
N ARG A 3 -0.21 12.02 25.90
CA ARG A 3 0.39 11.41 24.71
C ARG A 3 0.53 12.49 23.63
N SER A 4 1.32 13.53 23.91
CA SER A 4 1.75 14.53 22.93
C SER A 4 2.86 13.92 22.06
N GLY A 5 2.51 12.85 21.34
CA GLY A 5 3.38 12.25 20.33
C GLY A 5 3.31 13.04 19.02
N PHE A 6 4.37 12.95 18.20
CA PHE A 6 4.34 13.39 16.82
C PHE A 6 3.22 12.68 16.05
N THR A 7 2.48 13.42 15.23
CA THR A 7 1.47 12.86 14.33
C THR A 7 2.12 12.01 13.25
N GLU A 8 1.37 11.07 12.70
CA GLU A 8 1.84 10.21 11.62
C GLU A 8 2.23 11.03 10.38
N GLU A 9 1.47 12.06 10.04
CA GLU A 9 1.81 13.02 8.98
C GLU A 9 3.15 13.70 9.21
N GLN A 10 3.45 14.15 10.43
CA GLN A 10 4.72 14.79 10.77
C GLN A 10 5.90 13.82 10.61
N ILE A 11 5.74 12.57 11.05
CA ILE A 11 6.76 11.54 10.92
C ILE A 11 6.99 11.21 9.43
N ARG A 12 5.92 10.98 8.67
CA ARG A 12 6.02 10.72 7.21
C ARG A 12 6.63 11.90 6.46
N HIS A 13 6.36 13.13 6.87
CA HIS A 13 6.97 14.32 6.29
C HIS A 13 8.48 14.38 6.58
N ALA A 14 8.90 14.12 7.81
CA ALA A 14 10.31 14.07 8.19
C ALA A 14 11.07 12.98 7.42
N LEU A 15 10.51 11.77 7.32
CA LEU A 15 11.11 10.67 6.54
C LEU A 15 11.25 11.04 5.05
N ARG A 16 10.24 11.71 4.47
CA ARG A 16 10.30 12.20 3.08
C ARG A 16 11.42 13.22 2.86
N GLN A 17 11.63 14.16 3.79
CA GLN A 17 12.73 15.12 3.68
C GLN A 17 14.10 14.43 3.61
N ALA A 18 14.30 13.38 4.40
CA ALA A 18 15.53 12.59 4.34
C ALA A 18 15.68 11.85 3.00
N THR A 19 14.60 11.31 2.43
CA THR A 19 14.65 10.69 1.08
C THR A 19 14.96 11.68 -0.03
N LEU A 20 14.60 12.97 0.15
CA LEU A 20 14.91 14.06 -0.77
C LEU A 20 16.31 14.65 -0.57
N GLY A 21 17.13 14.07 0.33
CA GLY A 21 18.52 14.47 0.55
C GLY A 21 18.74 15.51 1.65
N THR A 22 17.72 15.83 2.45
CA THR A 22 17.92 16.71 3.63
C THR A 22 18.69 15.95 4.70
N PRO A 23 19.76 16.52 5.31
CA PRO A 23 20.50 15.87 6.38
C PRO A 23 19.62 15.51 7.58
N ILE A 24 19.80 14.30 8.11
CA ILE A 24 19.03 13.80 9.26
C ILE A 24 19.23 14.68 10.49
N SER A 25 20.44 15.22 10.70
CA SER A 25 20.77 16.16 11.77
C SER A 25 19.89 17.41 11.75
N ASP A 26 19.62 17.95 10.56
CA ASP A 26 18.85 19.19 10.37
C ASP A 26 17.37 18.95 10.61
N ILE A 27 16.87 17.78 10.16
CA ILE A 27 15.50 17.33 10.39
C ILE A 27 15.28 17.13 11.89
N CYS A 28 16.20 16.43 12.56
CA CYS A 28 16.13 16.15 13.99
C CYS A 28 16.15 17.44 14.81
N THR A 29 17.04 18.37 14.46
CA THR A 29 17.13 19.70 15.09
C THR A 29 15.85 20.50 14.91
N ARG A 30 15.29 20.54 13.70
CA ARG A 30 14.06 21.30 13.39
C ARG A 30 12.83 20.74 14.10
N MET A 31 12.74 19.42 14.22
CA MET A 31 11.61 18.76 14.88
C MET A 31 11.79 18.60 16.39
N GLY A 32 12.98 18.89 16.94
CA GLY A 32 13.27 18.69 18.35
C GLY A 32 13.31 17.22 18.75
N VAL A 33 13.80 16.34 17.87
CA VAL A 33 13.93 14.90 18.12
C VAL A 33 15.37 14.43 18.07
N SER A 34 15.65 13.29 18.71
CA SER A 34 16.95 12.64 18.59
C SER A 34 17.06 11.86 17.28
N GLU A 35 18.28 11.70 16.76
CA GLU A 35 18.53 10.83 15.60
C GLU A 35 18.10 9.38 15.86
N ALA A 36 18.23 8.90 17.11
CA ALA A 36 17.76 7.56 17.49
C ALA A 36 16.24 7.42 17.29
N THR A 37 15.46 8.45 17.64
CA THR A 37 14.02 8.50 17.39
C THR A 37 13.70 8.49 15.89
N PHE A 38 14.44 9.27 15.10
CA PHE A 38 14.29 9.30 13.66
C PHE A 38 14.57 7.93 13.01
N HIS A 39 15.64 7.25 13.43
CA HIS A 39 15.96 5.91 12.95
C HIS A 39 14.90 4.87 13.36
N ALA A 40 14.34 4.97 14.57
CA ALA A 40 13.24 4.10 15.00
C ALA A 40 11.99 4.27 14.10
N TRP A 41 11.64 5.52 13.75
CA TRP A 41 10.58 5.77 12.77
C TRP A 41 10.93 5.19 11.41
N LYS A 42 12.14 5.39 10.91
CA LYS A 42 12.55 4.85 9.61
C LYS A 42 12.33 3.34 9.54
N VAL A 43 12.76 2.59 10.55
CA VAL A 43 12.56 1.13 10.62
C VAL A 43 11.08 0.76 10.62
N HIS A 44 10.26 1.46 11.42
CA HIS A 44 8.83 1.17 11.54
C HIS A 44 8.07 1.46 10.24
N TYR A 45 8.31 2.61 9.61
CA TYR A 45 7.55 3.07 8.45
C TYR A 45 8.08 2.51 7.11
N ASP A 46 9.39 2.25 6.98
CA ASP A 46 9.91 1.54 5.79
C ASP A 46 9.35 0.11 5.71
N GLY A 47 9.19 -0.55 6.86
CA GLY A 47 8.55 -1.87 6.95
C GLY A 47 7.07 -1.83 6.56
N LEU A 48 6.33 -0.84 7.03
CA LEU A 48 4.90 -0.66 6.76
C LEU A 48 4.64 -0.41 5.26
N ALA A 49 5.39 0.51 4.65
CA ALA A 49 5.25 0.81 3.21
C ALA A 49 5.50 -0.43 2.34
N SER A 50 6.48 -1.25 2.71
CA SER A 50 6.77 -2.51 2.00
C SER A 50 5.65 -3.55 2.13
N TYR A 51 4.99 -3.59 3.29
CA TYR A 51 3.85 -4.47 3.54
C TYR A 51 2.61 -4.02 2.78
N GLU A 52 2.29 -2.72 2.83
CA GLU A 52 1.16 -2.14 2.10
C GLU A 52 1.28 -2.37 0.59
N LEU A 53 2.48 -2.17 0.02
CA LEU A 53 2.72 -2.46 -1.41
C LEU A 53 2.51 -3.94 -1.76
N LYS A 54 2.97 -4.86 -0.90
CA LYS A 54 2.74 -6.31 -1.11
C LYS A 54 1.26 -6.66 -1.05
N LEU A 55 0.52 -6.09 -0.10
CA LEU A 55 -0.91 -6.30 0.04
C LEU A 55 -1.67 -5.75 -1.17
N LEU A 56 -1.31 -4.54 -1.63
CA LEU A 56 -1.89 -3.91 -2.82
C LEU A 56 -1.69 -4.78 -4.06
N ASN A 57 -0.46 -5.23 -4.32
CA ASN A 57 -0.16 -6.13 -5.44
C ASN A 57 -0.95 -7.45 -5.36
N LYS A 58 -1.12 -8.01 -4.15
CA LYS A 58 -1.92 -9.22 -3.96
C LYS A 58 -3.39 -8.97 -4.29
N LEU A 59 -3.94 -7.84 -3.85
CA LEU A 59 -5.32 -7.48 -4.10
C LEU A 59 -5.58 -7.25 -5.59
N GLU A 60 -4.69 -6.52 -6.26
CA GLU A 60 -4.75 -6.27 -7.70
C GLU A 60 -4.69 -7.58 -8.51
N ASN A 61 -3.81 -8.51 -8.12
CA ASN A 61 -3.72 -9.83 -8.73
C ASN A 61 -5.02 -10.64 -8.58
N GLU A 62 -5.66 -10.59 -7.40
CA GLU A 62 -6.94 -11.26 -7.19
C GLU A 62 -8.07 -10.61 -7.99
N CYS A 63 -8.13 -9.27 -8.06
CA CYS A 63 -9.08 -8.56 -8.92
C CYS A 63 -8.94 -9.01 -10.38
N ASN A 64 -7.71 -8.98 -10.91
CA ASN A 64 -7.42 -9.43 -12.28
C ASN A 64 -7.79 -10.92 -12.50
N ARG A 65 -7.60 -11.77 -11.49
CA ARG A 65 -7.98 -13.19 -11.56
C ARG A 65 -9.49 -13.36 -11.60
N LEU A 66 -10.22 -12.62 -10.78
CA LEU A 66 -11.67 -12.67 -10.72
C LEU A 66 -12.30 -12.16 -12.02
N GLU A 67 -11.79 -11.07 -12.59
CA GLU A 67 -12.25 -10.55 -13.89
C GLU A 67 -12.12 -11.58 -15.00
N ARG A 68 -10.97 -12.27 -15.09
CA ARG A 68 -10.76 -13.36 -16.06
C ARG A 68 -11.76 -14.50 -15.87
N LEU A 69 -12.00 -14.91 -14.61
CA LEU A 69 -12.96 -15.98 -14.31
C LEU A 69 -14.38 -15.57 -14.68
N ILE A 70 -14.78 -14.34 -14.39
CA ILE A 70 -16.10 -13.80 -14.76
C ILE A 70 -16.27 -13.79 -16.28
N ALA A 71 -15.25 -13.37 -17.04
CA ALA A 71 -15.30 -13.38 -18.50
C ALA A 71 -15.48 -14.80 -19.07
N ILE A 72 -14.73 -15.79 -18.54
CA ILE A 72 -14.88 -17.19 -18.94
C ILE A 72 -16.27 -17.73 -18.61
N LEU A 73 -16.77 -17.45 -17.41
CA LEU A 73 -18.11 -17.89 -16.98
C LEU A 73 -19.22 -17.25 -17.83
N ALA A 74 -19.08 -15.96 -18.16
CA ALA A 74 -20.01 -15.27 -19.03
C ALA A 74 -20.03 -15.87 -20.44
N LEU A 75 -18.84 -16.17 -21.01
CA LEU A 75 -18.73 -16.83 -22.30
C LEU A 75 -19.38 -18.23 -22.28
N ASN A 76 -19.08 -19.03 -21.27
CA ASN A 76 -19.67 -20.37 -21.11
C ASN A 76 -21.20 -20.30 -20.99
N LYS A 77 -21.73 -19.30 -20.29
CA LYS A 77 -23.18 -19.10 -20.18
C LYS A 77 -23.81 -18.85 -21.55
N VAL A 78 -23.21 -17.99 -22.37
CA VAL A 78 -23.69 -17.71 -23.74
C VAL A 78 -23.68 -18.97 -24.59
N ILE A 79 -22.55 -19.70 -24.62
CA ILE A 79 -22.42 -20.96 -25.38
C ILE A 79 -23.50 -21.97 -24.94
N LEU A 80 -23.72 -22.13 -23.63
CA LEU A 80 -24.74 -23.04 -23.13
C LEU A 80 -26.15 -22.64 -23.57
N GLN A 81 -26.48 -21.35 -23.53
CA GLN A 81 -27.77 -20.85 -24.01
C GLN A 81 -27.95 -21.09 -25.52
N ASP A 82 -26.92 -20.85 -26.33
CA ASP A 82 -26.97 -21.09 -27.77
C ASP A 82 -27.15 -22.58 -28.11
N THR A 83 -26.42 -23.47 -27.41
CA THR A 83 -26.56 -24.92 -27.63
C THR A 83 -27.90 -25.51 -27.16
N LEU A 84 -28.55 -24.87 -26.18
CA LEU A 84 -29.89 -25.23 -25.73
C LEU A 84 -30.97 -24.69 -26.69
N GLY A 85 -30.80 -23.46 -27.19
CA GLY A 85 -31.72 -22.86 -28.16
C GLY A 85 -31.65 -23.48 -29.56
N ALA A 86 -30.50 -24.06 -29.94
CA ALA A 86 -30.32 -24.74 -31.22
C ALA A 86 -30.92 -26.17 -31.27
N LYS A 87 -31.56 -26.65 -30.19
CA LYS A 87 -32.19 -27.98 -30.10
C LYS A 87 -33.70 -27.98 -30.33
N GLU A 88 -34.31 -26.84 -30.64
CA GLU A 88 -35.71 -26.70 -31.06
C GLU A 88 -35.83 -26.47 -32.57
#